data_AF-A0A3D0RF78-F1
#
_entry.id   AF-A0A3D0RF78-F1
#
_cell.length_a   1.000
_cell.length_b   1.000
_cell.length_c   1.000
_cell.angle_alpha   90.00
_cell.angle_beta   90.00
_cell.angle_gamma   90.00
#
_symmetry.space_group_name_H-M   'P 1'
#
loop_
_entity.id
_entity.type
_entity.pdbx_description
1 polymer ?
#
loop_
_entity_poly.entity_id
_entity_poly.type
_entity_poly.pdbx_seq_one_letter_code
_entity_poly.pdbx_strand_id
1 'polypeptide(L)'
;MRRSAYWDINQDQVTEFDWWQTKDIAGISFTCTPAQHFSGRTATIAMQKTLWSSWALRTEATSVYFSGDSIYAGHFKEIGDRLGPFDLTFIDAGQY
;
A
#
# COMPACT_ATOMS: atom_id res chain seq x y z
N MET A 1 17.14 7.07 -1.78
CA MET A 1 17.34 8.46 -1.31
C MET A 1 15.99 9.01 -0.90
N ARG A 2 15.76 9.29 0.39
CA ARG A 2 14.48 9.79 0.89
C ARG A 2 14.29 11.22 0.37
N ARG A 3 13.26 11.45 -0.45
CA ARG A 3 12.97 12.78 -1.01
C ARG A 3 12.35 13.75 0.03
N SER A 4 12.03 13.29 1.24
CA SER A 4 11.43 14.12 2.29
C SER A 4 12.27 15.35 2.62
N ALA A 5 13.61 15.24 2.61
CA ALA A 5 14.49 16.39 2.82
C ALA A 5 14.46 17.42 1.67
N TYR A 6 14.13 17.02 0.44
CA TYR A 6 13.97 17.95 -0.69
C TYR A 6 12.67 18.76 -0.57
N TRP A 7 11.67 18.23 0.14
CA TRP A 7 10.36 18.84 0.33
C TRP A 7 10.17 19.45 1.72
N ASP A 8 11.23 19.57 2.51
CA ASP A 8 11.20 20.07 3.90
C ASP A 8 10.21 19.31 4.81
N ILE A 9 10.03 18.02 4.56
CA ILE A 9 9.17 17.15 5.37
C ILE A 9 10.00 16.60 6.54
N ASN A 10 9.55 16.86 7.78
CA ASN A 10 10.19 16.27 8.96
C ASN A 10 10.04 14.74 8.94
N GLN A 11 11.11 14.01 9.24
CA GLN A 11 11.10 12.54 9.24
C GLN A 11 10.08 11.98 10.24
N ASP A 12 9.80 12.69 11.32
CA ASP A 12 8.79 12.26 12.32
C ASP A 12 7.36 12.25 11.75
N GLN A 13 7.15 12.90 10.59
CA GLN A 13 5.89 12.89 9.86
C GLN A 13 5.80 11.75 8.83
N VAL A 14 6.85 10.93 8.70
CA VAL A 14 6.91 9.81 7.75
C VAL A 14 6.85 8.49 8.52
N THR A 15 5.90 7.64 8.17
CA THR A 15 5.86 6.26 8.67
C THR A 15 6.09 5.31 7.50
N GLU A 16 7.11 4.46 7.61
CA GLU A 16 7.37 3.38 6.65
C GLU A 16 6.68 2.10 7.12
N PHE A 17 6.27 1.27 6.16
CA PHE A 17 5.58 0.01 6.41
C PHE A 17 6.18 -1.11 5.58
N ASP A 18 6.23 -2.29 6.17
CA ASP A 18 6.27 -3.57 5.47
C ASP A 18 4.86 -4.15 5.32
N TRP A 19 4.69 -5.14 4.44
CA TRP A 19 3.41 -5.83 4.31
C TRP A 19 2.95 -6.40 5.65
N TRP A 20 1.64 -6.31 5.86
CA TRP A 20 0.89 -6.68 7.06
C TRP A 20 1.13 -5.82 8.30
N GLN A 21 2.01 -4.82 8.23
CA GLN A 21 2.08 -3.82 9.28
C GLN A 21 0.86 -2.92 9.25
N THR A 22 0.36 -2.59 10.45
CA THR A 22 -0.80 -1.74 10.66
C THR A 22 -0.45 -0.59 11.59
N LYS A 23 -1.02 0.59 11.33
CA LYS A 23 -0.95 1.73 12.24
C LYS A 23 -2.27 2.48 12.26
N ASP A 24 -2.68 2.89 13.45
CA ASP A 24 -3.81 3.77 13.63
C ASP A 24 -3.37 5.23 13.55
N ILE A 25 -4.04 6.00 12.70
CA ILE A 25 -3.81 7.43 12.52
C ILE A 25 -5.16 8.10 12.50
N ALA A 26 -5.42 8.96 13.50
CA ALA A 26 -6.66 9.73 13.62
C ALA A 26 -7.96 8.89 13.51
N GLY A 27 -7.98 7.70 14.12
CA GLY A 27 -9.15 6.80 14.12
C GLY A 27 -9.31 5.95 12.85
N ILE A 28 -8.28 5.91 12.00
CA ILE A 28 -8.23 5.07 10.80
C ILE A 28 -7.06 4.09 10.94
N SER A 29 -7.35 2.79 10.90
CA SER A 29 -6.35 1.74 10.81
C SER A 29 -5.88 1.61 9.37
N PHE A 30 -4.61 1.87 9.12
CA PHE A 30 -3.95 1.67 7.83
C PHE A 30 -3.14 0.38 7.88
N THR A 31 -3.51 -0.61 7.08
CA THR A 31 -2.75 -1.85 6.90
C THR A 31 -2.11 -1.86 5.52
N CYS A 32 -0.79 -1.92 5.47
CA CYS A 32 -0.03 -2.13 4.24
C CYS A 32 -0.21 -3.60 3.81
N THR A 33 -0.65 -3.88 2.60
CA THR A 33 -0.92 -5.24 2.14
C THR A 33 -0.12 -5.57 0.87
N PRO A 34 0.11 -6.87 0.56
CA PRO A 34 0.84 -7.23 -0.64
C PRO A 34 0.19 -6.75 -1.93
N ALA A 35 1.03 -6.48 -2.92
CA ALA A 35 0.64 -6.25 -4.31
C ALA A 35 1.59 -7.00 -5.24
N GLN A 36 1.14 -7.31 -6.45
CA GLN A 36 1.96 -7.89 -7.50
C GLN A 36 2.42 -6.78 -8.44
N HIS A 37 3.58 -6.18 -8.15
CA HIS A 37 4.16 -5.10 -8.95
C HIS A 37 5.70 -5.05 -8.82
N PHE A 38 6.34 -3.99 -9.31
CA PHE A 38 7.77 -3.71 -9.12
C PHE A 38 8.00 -2.23 -8.81
N SER A 39 9.21 -1.85 -8.40
CA SER A 39 9.59 -0.44 -8.25
C SER A 39 10.82 -0.08 -9.09
N GLY A 40 10.88 1.16 -9.57
CA GLY A 40 12.01 1.67 -10.35
C GLY A 40 11.88 3.16 -10.61
N ARG A 41 12.98 3.91 -10.50
CA ARG A 41 13.01 5.36 -10.77
C ARG A 41 14.17 5.80 -11.68
N THR A 42 15.07 4.90 -12.03
CA THR A 42 16.24 5.15 -12.89
C THR A 42 16.36 4.06 -13.92
N ALA A 43 16.80 4.39 -15.14
CA ALA A 43 16.95 3.44 -16.25
C ALA A 43 18.15 2.47 -16.11
N THR A 44 18.74 2.38 -14.93
CA THR A 44 19.91 1.52 -14.61
C THR A 44 19.47 0.32 -13.76
N ILE A 45 20.41 -0.59 -13.48
CA ILE A 45 20.24 -1.87 -12.75
C ILE A 45 19.64 -1.71 -11.32
N ALA A 46 19.49 -0.48 -10.81
CA ALA A 46 18.90 -0.20 -9.50
C ALA A 46 17.36 -0.25 -9.51
N MET A 47 16.79 -1.42 -9.81
CA MET A 47 15.35 -1.69 -9.70
C MET A 47 15.00 -2.31 -8.33
N GLN A 48 13.70 -2.30 -7.99
CA GLN A 48 13.11 -2.99 -6.84
C GLN A 48 13.70 -2.63 -5.48
N LYS A 49 14.12 -1.37 -5.30
CA LYS A 49 14.74 -0.87 -4.05
C LYS A 49 13.73 -0.38 -3.01
N THR A 50 12.47 -0.21 -3.39
CA THR A 50 11.38 0.16 -2.48
C THR A 50 10.23 -0.84 -2.61
N LEU A 51 9.56 -1.12 -1.49
CA LEU A 51 8.38 -1.97 -1.47
C LEU A 51 7.26 -1.37 -2.35
N TRP A 52 6.51 -2.23 -3.03
CA TRP A 52 5.23 -1.92 -3.66
C TRP A 52 4.13 -2.56 -2.81
N SER A 53 2.97 -1.94 -2.73
CA SER A 53 1.92 -2.41 -1.83
C SER A 53 0.53 -2.01 -2.31
N SER A 54 -0.45 -2.70 -1.76
CA SER A 54 -1.84 -2.28 -1.69
C SER A 54 -2.15 -1.78 -0.26
N TRP A 55 -3.34 -1.23 -0.05
CA TRP A 55 -3.73 -0.70 1.26
C TRP A 55 -5.14 -1.13 1.64
N ALA A 56 -5.28 -1.60 2.89
CA ALA A 56 -6.56 -1.79 3.56
C ALA A 56 -6.71 -0.70 4.63
N LEU A 57 -7.81 0.04 4.57
CA LEU A 57 -8.15 1.10 5.50
C LEU A 57 -9.41 0.70 6.25
N ARG A 58 -9.42 0.84 7.56
CA ARG A 58 -10.59 0.54 8.40
C ARG A 58 -10.83 1.63 9.42
N THR A 59 -12.09 2.02 9.55
CA THR A 59 -12.61 2.83 10.66
C THR A 59 -13.66 2.01 11.41
N GLU A 60 -14.25 2.57 12.45
CA GLU A 60 -15.40 1.94 13.14
C GLU A 60 -16.61 1.75 12.22
N ALA A 61 -16.75 2.58 11.17
CA ALA A 61 -17.94 2.63 10.32
C ALA A 61 -17.73 2.10 8.90
N THR A 62 -16.48 1.99 8.42
CA THR A 62 -16.22 1.68 7.00
C THR A 62 -14.86 1.01 6.83
N SER A 63 -14.78 0.15 5.82
CA SER A 63 -13.60 -0.56 5.38
C SER A 63 -13.40 -0.40 3.87
N VAL A 64 -12.22 0.04 3.48
CA VAL A 64 -11.87 0.35 2.08
C VAL A 64 -10.58 -0.38 1.70
N TYR A 65 -10.55 -0.93 0.49
CA TYR A 65 -9.34 -1.51 -0.08
C TYR A 65 -8.90 -0.74 -1.32
N PHE A 66 -7.59 -0.52 -1.47
CA PHE A 66 -6.96 0.10 -2.63
C PHE A 66 -5.86 -0.81 -3.16
N SER A 67 -6.00 -1.32 -4.39
CA SER A 67 -5.07 -2.33 -4.94
C SER A 67 -3.68 -1.80 -5.25
N GLY A 68 -3.54 -0.49 -5.48
CA GLY A 68 -2.39 0.02 -6.24
C GLY A 68 -2.35 -0.57 -7.66
N ASP A 69 -1.18 -0.53 -8.29
CA ASP A 69 -0.95 -1.05 -9.66
C ASP A 69 -0.70 -2.58 -9.63
N SER A 70 -1.58 -3.31 -8.94
CA SER A 70 -1.42 -4.75 -8.70
C SER A 70 -2.09 -5.60 -9.78
N ILE A 71 -1.36 -6.58 -10.29
CA ILE A 71 -1.90 -7.59 -11.21
C ILE A 71 -2.62 -8.69 -10.43
N TYR A 72 -3.65 -9.31 -11.02
CA TYR A 72 -4.36 -10.45 -10.42
C TYR A 72 -3.42 -11.59 -10.01
N ALA A 73 -3.41 -11.90 -8.71
CA ALA A 73 -2.69 -13.02 -8.11
C ALA A 73 -3.35 -13.44 -6.78
N GLY A 74 -2.78 -14.46 -6.12
CA GLY A 74 -3.35 -15.04 -4.89
C GLY A 74 -3.48 -14.09 -3.69
N HIS A 75 -2.73 -12.98 -3.67
CA HIS A 75 -2.75 -12.02 -2.56
C HIS A 75 -4.13 -11.37 -2.34
N PHE A 76 -4.93 -11.15 -3.38
CA PHE A 76 -6.27 -10.58 -3.21
C PHE A 76 -7.18 -11.47 -2.35
N LYS A 77 -7.11 -12.80 -2.55
CA LYS A 77 -7.85 -13.75 -1.71
C LYS A 77 -7.36 -13.70 -0.27
N GLU A 78 -6.05 -13.71 -0.06
CA GLU A 78 -5.47 -13.65 1.28
C GLU A 78 -5.87 -12.36 2.03
N ILE A 79 -5.87 -11.22 1.34
CA ILE A 79 -6.30 -9.94 1.91
C ILE A 79 -7.78 -9.99 2.28
N GLY A 80 -8.64 -10.52 1.39
CA GLY A 80 -10.07 -10.68 1.67
C GLY A 80 -10.35 -11.60 2.85
N ASP A 81 -9.63 -12.71 2.97
CA ASP A 81 -9.78 -13.67 4.07
C ASP A 81 -9.32 -13.08 5.42
N ARG A 82 -8.24 -12.28 5.42
CA ARG A 82 -7.67 -11.69 6.66
C ARG A 82 -8.36 -10.43 7.12
N LEU A 83 -8.72 -9.56 6.18
CA LEU A 83 -9.09 -8.17 6.46
C LEU A 83 -10.49 -7.83 5.95
N GLY A 84 -11.12 -8.68 5.15
CA GLY A 84 -12.48 -8.46 4.68
C GLY A 84 -13.57 -8.71 5.75
N PRO A 85 -14.84 -8.48 5.41
CA PRO A 85 -15.30 -7.87 4.15
C PRO A 85 -14.88 -6.39 4.05
N PHE A 86 -14.83 -5.88 2.82
CA PHE A 86 -14.63 -4.46 2.52
C PHE A 86 -15.93 -3.86 1.99
N ASP A 87 -16.25 -2.63 2.41
CA ASP A 87 -17.41 -1.89 1.94
C ASP A 87 -17.18 -1.30 0.54
N LEU A 88 -15.93 -0.93 0.24
CA LEU A 88 -15.53 -0.37 -1.05
C LEU A 88 -14.14 -0.86 -1.45
N THR A 89 -13.97 -1.18 -2.74
CA THR A 89 -12.67 -1.53 -3.31
C THR A 89 -12.36 -0.67 -4.53
N PHE A 90 -11.13 -0.15 -4.57
CA PHE A 90 -10.55 0.51 -5.73
C PHE A 90 -9.54 -0.44 -6.35
N ILE A 91 -9.85 -0.93 -7.54
CA ILE A 91 -9.03 -1.88 -8.28
C ILE A 91 -8.55 -1.21 -9.56
N ASP A 92 -7.25 -1.27 -9.82
CA ASP A 92 -6.70 -0.81 -11.09
C ASP A 92 -7.20 -1.68 -12.26
N ALA A 93 -7.46 -1.03 -13.40
CA ALA A 93 -8.01 -1.66 -14.60
C ALA A 93 -7.29 -1.20 -15.89
N GLY A 94 -6.15 -0.52 -15.76
CA GLY A 94 -5.32 -0.08 -16.87
C GLY A 94 -4.12 -1.00 -17.14
N GLN A 95 -3.34 -0.68 -18.18
CA GLN A 95 -2.02 -1.30 -18.50
C GLN A 95 -1.94 -2.84 -18.37
N TYR A 96 -2.69 -3.54 -19.23
CA TYR A 96 -2.76 -5.01 -19.30
C TYR A 96 -1.93 -5.60 -20.44
#